data_AF-K0SXA9-F1
#
_entry.id   AF-K0SXA9-F1
#
_cell.length_a   1.000
_cell.length_b   1.000
_cell.length_c   1.000
_cell.angle_alpha   90.00
_cell.angle_beta   90.00
_cell.angle_gamma   90.00
#
_symmetry.space_group_name_H-M   'P 1'
#
loop_
_entity.id
_entity.type
_entity.pdbx_description
1 polymer ?
#
loop_
_entity_poly.entity_id
_entity_poly.type
_entity_poly.pdbx_seq_one_letter_code
_entity_poly.pdbx_strand_id
1 'polypeptide(L)'
;ISSAPIRRLFGGVGTSKLDTIHLNHNGIETNGDRCISDFLAANPPLRILSLIGNELNDDDALRIGLALQSNTNLRFLDLNNNKLTKRGKLFMYHQSILGLSTSYLSTLKSTVEANLNTVSGANHTCKIDGICEALMNYRDKSAKWNRSRKLCWLLGHRYLEGCNITQLESEFSEDSIGLVPHVLACINTYATDYDSVNARSEFMPERQCLSVLFEMVRDWKTPELYQFYQT
;
A
#
# COMPACT_ATOMS: atom_id res chain seq x y z
N ILE A 1 9.71 15.29 23.86
CA ILE A 1 9.03 16.61 24.01
C ILE A 1 7.53 16.36 24.18
N SER A 2 6.81 17.10 25.02
CA SER A 2 5.33 17.03 25.16
C SER A 2 4.64 17.10 23.78
N SER A 3 3.47 16.48 23.59
CA SER A 3 2.72 16.52 22.33
C SER A 3 2.15 17.91 21.97
N ALA A 4 2.25 18.89 22.88
CA ALA A 4 1.66 20.22 22.68
C ALA A 4 2.26 21.03 21.50
N PRO A 5 3.58 21.10 21.27
CA PRO A 5 4.15 21.84 20.14
C PRO A 5 3.81 21.18 18.79
N ILE A 6 3.85 19.85 18.73
CA ILE A 6 3.52 19.11 17.50
C ILE A 6 2.04 19.27 17.14
N ARG A 7 1.16 19.23 18.15
CA ARG A 7 -0.28 19.53 17.97
C ARG A 7 -0.51 20.94 17.44
N ARG A 8 0.20 21.94 17.96
CA ARG A 8 0.08 23.32 17.46
C ARG A 8 0.56 23.48 16.03
N LEU A 9 1.63 22.78 15.64
CA LEU A 9 2.13 22.80 14.27
C LEU A 9 1.09 22.24 13.29
N PHE A 10 0.54 21.07 13.59
CA PHE A 10 -0.41 20.38 12.70
C PHE A 10 -1.85 20.90 12.77
N GLY A 11 -2.23 21.54 13.88
CA GLY A 11 -3.53 22.22 14.04
C GLY A 11 -3.48 23.74 13.78
N GLY A 12 -2.32 24.28 13.38
CA GLY A 12 -2.08 25.71 13.26
C GLY A 12 -2.61 26.36 11.98
N VAL A 13 -2.71 27.69 12.00
CA VAL A 13 -3.05 28.50 10.82
C VAL A 13 -1.91 28.45 9.80
N GLY A 14 -2.22 28.26 8.51
CA GLY A 14 -1.23 28.29 7.41
C GLY A 14 -0.78 26.91 6.92
N THR A 15 -1.22 25.82 7.55
CA THR A 15 -0.92 24.44 7.13
C THR A 15 -1.46 24.08 5.74
N SER A 16 -2.45 24.83 5.25
CA SER A 16 -3.02 24.70 3.89
C SER A 16 -2.09 25.18 2.77
N LYS A 17 -0.87 25.64 3.07
CA LYS A 17 0.16 26.01 2.07
C LYS A 17 1.47 25.26 2.25
N LEU A 18 1.57 24.36 3.22
CA LEU A 18 2.80 23.61 3.48
C LEU A 18 2.96 22.51 2.45
N ASP A 19 4.08 22.53 1.73
CA ASP A 19 4.47 21.49 0.76
C ASP A 19 5.42 20.46 1.38
N THR A 20 6.35 20.91 2.22
CA THR A 20 7.39 20.06 2.81
C THR A 20 7.60 20.39 4.28
N ILE A 21 7.67 19.37 5.13
CA ILE A 21 7.93 19.48 6.57
C ILE A 21 9.05 18.51 6.95
N HIS A 22 10.10 19.04 7.58
CA HIS A 22 11.18 18.26 8.18
C HIS A 22 11.19 18.46 9.69
N LEU A 23 11.01 17.36 10.43
CA LEU A 23 10.97 17.34 11.90
C LEU A 23 11.90 16.27 12.46
N ASN A 24 13.02 16.04 11.78
CA ASN A 24 13.97 15.00 12.17
C ASN A 24 14.60 15.30 13.53
N HIS A 25 14.84 14.26 14.33
CA HIS A 25 15.60 14.31 15.58
C HIS A 25 15.06 15.32 16.62
N ASN A 26 13.73 15.44 16.74
CA ASN A 26 13.09 16.36 17.69
C ASN A 26 12.56 15.66 18.95
N GLY A 27 12.81 14.36 19.13
CA GLY A 27 12.28 13.60 20.25
C GLY A 27 10.75 13.67 20.34
N ILE A 28 10.09 13.65 19.18
CA ILE A 28 8.62 13.69 19.07
C ILE A 28 8.06 12.35 19.54
N GLU A 29 7.22 12.42 20.57
CA GLU A 29 6.41 11.31 21.07
C GLU A 29 4.97 11.81 21.13
N THR A 30 4.02 11.07 20.56
CA THR A 30 2.62 11.51 20.51
C THR A 30 1.89 11.30 21.83
N ASN A 31 2.32 10.31 22.64
CA ASN A 31 1.60 9.84 23.82
C ASN A 31 0.11 9.57 23.54
N GLY A 32 -0.20 9.01 22.36
CA GLY A 32 -1.57 8.70 21.96
C GLY A 32 -2.31 9.82 21.23
N ASP A 33 -1.71 11.01 21.12
CA ASP A 33 -2.25 12.12 20.33
C ASP A 33 -2.36 11.73 18.85
N ARG A 34 -3.41 12.20 18.18
CA ARG A 34 -3.73 11.92 16.79
C ARG A 34 -3.41 13.08 15.84
N CYS A 35 -2.80 14.16 16.33
CA CYS A 35 -2.57 15.37 15.54
C CYS A 35 -1.86 15.13 14.19
N ILE A 36 -0.87 14.22 14.13
CA ILE A 36 -0.18 13.89 12.87
C ILE A 36 -1.14 13.14 11.92
N SER A 37 -1.81 12.10 12.41
CA SER A 37 -2.73 11.30 11.58
C SER A 37 -3.95 12.11 11.13
N ASP A 38 -4.53 12.92 12.02
CA ASP A 38 -5.70 13.75 11.72
C ASP A 38 -5.34 14.81 10.67
N PHE A 39 -4.15 15.42 10.79
CA PHE A 39 -3.65 16.35 9.79
C PHE A 39 -3.44 15.67 8.44
N LEU A 40 -2.83 14.47 8.40
CA LEU A 40 -2.68 13.74 7.13
C LEU A 40 -4.03 13.31 6.55
N ALA A 41 -4.98 12.87 7.38
CA ALA A 41 -6.31 12.46 6.93
C ALA A 41 -7.12 13.62 6.32
N ALA A 42 -6.87 14.86 6.78
CA ALA A 42 -7.43 16.08 6.18
C ALA A 42 -6.88 16.40 4.78
N ASN A 43 -5.97 15.57 4.26
CA ASN A 43 -5.39 15.65 2.91
C ASN A 43 -4.81 17.03 2.54
N PRO A 44 -3.92 17.61 3.38
CA PRO A 44 -3.27 18.89 3.11
C PRO A 44 -2.46 18.82 1.81
N PRO A 45 -2.05 19.95 1.21
CA PRO A 45 -1.21 19.94 0.02
C PRO A 45 0.22 19.42 0.26
N LEU A 46 0.52 18.98 1.49
CA LEU A 46 1.82 18.46 1.89
C LEU A 46 2.24 17.28 0.99
N ARG A 47 3.44 17.37 0.45
CA ARG A 47 4.09 16.36 -0.40
C ARG A 47 5.13 15.56 0.36
N ILE A 48 5.83 16.18 1.31
CA ILE A 48 6.95 15.55 2.02
C ILE A 48 6.79 15.75 3.52
N LEU A 49 6.84 14.65 4.27
CA LEU A 49 6.92 14.65 5.73
C LEU A 49 8.09 13.78 6.18
N SER A 50 9.08 14.39 6.82
CA SER A 50 10.24 13.69 7.37
C SER A 50 10.20 13.70 8.89
N LEU A 51 10.12 12.53 9.51
CA LEU A 51 10.02 12.31 10.94
C LEU A 51 11.17 11.42 11.46
N ILE A 52 12.32 11.45 10.79
CA ILE A 52 13.47 10.59 11.08
C ILE A 52 13.95 10.81 12.51
N GLY A 53 14.28 9.75 13.25
CA GLY A 53 14.96 9.88 14.54
C GLY A 53 14.10 10.48 15.64
N ASN A 54 12.80 10.19 15.64
CA ASN A 54 11.88 10.57 16.70
C ASN A 54 11.47 9.33 17.53
N GLU A 55 10.48 9.49 18.40
CA GLU A 55 10.06 8.48 19.38
C GLU A 55 8.68 7.89 19.05
N LEU A 56 8.29 7.88 17.76
CA LEU A 56 7.00 7.34 17.32
C LEU A 56 6.95 5.83 17.49
N ASN A 57 5.82 5.33 17.97
CA ASN A 57 5.61 3.90 18.27
C ASN A 57 4.64 3.22 17.29
N ASP A 58 4.38 1.93 17.50
CA ASP A 58 3.51 1.13 16.62
C ASP A 58 2.08 1.68 16.49
N ASP A 59 1.53 2.28 17.55
CA ASP A 59 0.19 2.90 17.50
C ASP A 59 0.18 4.14 16.61
N ASP A 60 1.26 4.93 16.64
CA ASP A 60 1.43 6.09 15.77
C ASP A 60 1.54 5.67 14.31
N ALA A 61 2.35 4.65 14.03
CA ALA A 61 2.49 4.08 12.70
C ALA A 61 1.15 3.58 12.15
N LEU A 62 0.34 2.89 12.95
CA LEU A 62 -1.00 2.46 12.56
C LEU A 62 -1.95 3.63 12.27
N ARG A 63 -1.97 4.66 13.12
CA ARG A 63 -2.83 5.83 12.88
C ARG A 63 -2.42 6.60 11.62
N ILE A 64 -1.12 6.77 11.41
CA ILE A 64 -0.58 7.38 10.20
C ILE A 64 -0.90 6.52 8.98
N GLY A 65 -0.72 5.20 9.08
CA GLY A 65 -1.03 4.26 8.01
C GLY A 65 -2.49 4.30 7.57
N LEU A 66 -3.42 4.40 8.53
CA LEU A 66 -4.83 4.61 8.28
C LEU A 66 -5.11 5.95 7.61
N ALA A 67 -4.53 7.04 8.11
CA ALA A 67 -4.70 8.38 7.55
C ALA A 67 -4.21 8.47 6.09
N LEU A 68 -3.17 7.72 5.73
CA LEU A 68 -2.68 7.65 4.36
C LEU A 68 -3.69 7.02 3.39
N GLN A 69 -4.63 6.19 3.85
CA GLN A 69 -5.63 5.61 2.96
C GLN A 69 -6.55 6.66 2.31
N SER A 70 -6.80 7.79 2.99
CA SER A 70 -7.57 8.92 2.46
C SER A 70 -6.68 10.04 1.89
N ASN A 71 -5.38 10.03 2.18
CA ASN A 71 -4.46 11.07 1.73
C ASN A 71 -3.96 10.78 0.29
N THR A 72 -4.21 11.72 -0.62
CA THR A 72 -3.79 11.63 -2.03
C THR A 72 -2.68 12.62 -2.40
N ASN A 73 -2.31 13.52 -1.48
CA ASN A 73 -1.31 14.54 -1.71
C ASN A 73 0.11 14.15 -1.31
N LEU A 74 0.26 13.45 -0.18
CA LEU A 74 1.57 13.07 0.37
C LEU A 74 2.27 12.09 -0.57
N ARG A 75 3.52 12.42 -0.88
CA ARG A 75 4.39 11.67 -1.80
C ARG A 75 5.50 10.94 -1.07
N PHE A 76 5.97 11.48 0.05
CA PHE A 76 7.05 10.88 0.82
C PHE A 76 6.83 11.05 2.32
N LEU A 77 6.98 9.94 3.03
CA LEU A 77 6.97 9.87 4.48
C LEU A 77 8.22 9.12 4.94
N ASP A 78 9.02 9.75 5.79
CA ASP A 78 10.19 9.09 6.38
C ASP A 78 10.01 8.86 7.88
N LEU A 79 9.97 7.59 8.28
CA LEU A 79 9.84 7.13 9.66
C LEU A 79 11.10 6.41 10.15
N ASN A 80 12.23 6.50 9.44
CA ASN A 80 13.47 5.87 9.87
C ASN A 80 13.87 6.28 11.30
N ASN A 81 14.53 5.38 12.01
CA ASN A 81 15.03 5.62 13.37
C ASN A 81 13.95 6.06 14.38
N ASN A 82 12.72 5.52 14.26
CA ASN A 82 11.67 5.62 15.28
C ASN A 82 11.54 4.32 16.08
N LYS A 83 10.72 4.31 17.13
CA LYS A 83 10.47 3.16 18.02
C LYS A 83 9.45 2.15 17.46
N LEU A 84 9.50 1.88 16.16
CA LEU A 84 8.62 0.93 15.49
C LEU A 84 9.17 -0.49 15.61
N THR A 85 8.38 -1.41 16.16
CA THR A 85 8.72 -2.83 16.19
C THR A 85 8.55 -3.45 14.80
N LYS A 86 9.12 -4.65 14.58
CA LYS A 86 8.90 -5.40 13.32
C LYS A 86 7.40 -5.60 13.04
N ARG A 87 6.60 -5.85 14.08
CA ARG A 87 5.15 -6.03 13.95
C ARG A 87 4.46 -4.73 13.56
N GLY A 88 4.78 -3.61 14.21
CA GLY A 88 4.20 -2.30 13.87
C GLY A 88 4.51 -1.86 12.45
N LYS A 89 5.75 -2.08 11.99
CA LYS A 89 6.16 -1.85 10.59
C LYS A 89 5.34 -2.68 9.61
N LEU A 90 5.19 -3.99 9.88
CA LEU A 90 4.41 -4.90 9.05
C LEU A 90 2.92 -4.52 8.99
N PHE A 91 2.34 -4.18 10.15
CA PHE A 91 0.94 -3.78 10.22
C PHE A 91 0.69 -2.45 9.49
N MET A 92 1.57 -1.47 9.68
CA MET A 92 1.51 -0.21 8.93
C MET A 92 1.66 -0.46 7.43
N TYR A 93 2.56 -1.36 7.01
CA TYR A 93 2.73 -1.73 5.61
C TYR A 93 1.43 -2.30 5.02
N HIS A 94 0.84 -3.31 5.65
CA HIS A 94 -0.41 -3.90 5.18
C HIS A 94 -1.57 -2.90 5.14
N GLN A 95 -1.65 -2.02 6.14
CA GLN A 95 -2.70 -1.02 6.20
C GLN A 95 -2.52 0.07 5.13
N SER A 96 -1.35 0.70 5.09
CA SER A 96 -1.11 1.84 4.19
C SER A 96 -0.95 1.36 2.74
N ILE A 97 -0.03 0.43 2.49
CA ILE A 97 0.33 0.02 1.13
C ILE A 97 -0.72 -0.89 0.51
N LEU A 98 -1.23 -1.87 1.25
CA LEU A 98 -2.20 -2.84 0.74
C LEU A 98 -3.66 -2.46 1.03
N GLY A 99 -3.91 -1.37 1.77
CA GLY A 99 -5.25 -0.88 2.07
C GLY A 99 -6.03 -1.74 3.06
N LEU A 100 -5.38 -2.65 3.78
CA LEU A 100 -6.07 -3.58 4.68
C LEU A 100 -6.66 -2.83 5.89
N SER A 101 -7.82 -3.29 6.36
CA SER A 101 -8.45 -2.73 7.55
C SER A 101 -7.74 -3.19 8.83
N THR A 102 -7.78 -2.38 9.88
CA THR A 102 -7.18 -2.72 11.18
C THR A 102 -7.72 -4.04 11.76
N SER A 103 -9.01 -4.33 11.55
CA SER A 103 -9.64 -5.57 12.03
C SER A 103 -9.08 -6.81 11.34
N TYR A 104 -8.63 -6.67 10.09
CA TYR A 104 -8.09 -7.79 9.33
C TYR A 104 -6.62 -8.07 9.67
N LEU A 105 -5.86 -7.05 10.10
CA LEU A 105 -4.45 -7.21 10.49
C LEU A 105 -4.22 -8.17 11.65
N SER A 106 -5.19 -8.29 12.57
CA SER A 106 -5.09 -9.21 13.71
C SER A 106 -5.30 -10.67 13.33
N THR A 107 -5.93 -10.93 12.18
CA THR A 107 -6.25 -12.28 11.69
C THR A 107 -5.40 -12.73 10.51
N LEU A 108 -4.67 -11.79 9.87
CA LEU A 108 -3.85 -12.05 8.70
C LEU A 108 -2.69 -12.99 9.05
N LYS A 109 -2.64 -14.16 8.42
CA LYS A 109 -1.55 -15.13 8.64
C LYS A 109 -0.38 -14.88 7.70
N SER A 110 -0.68 -14.48 6.47
CA SER A 110 0.32 -14.17 5.44
C SER A 110 -0.16 -13.06 4.52
N THR A 111 0.77 -12.29 3.96
CA THR A 111 0.47 -11.23 2.99
C THR A 111 -0.27 -11.75 1.76
N VAL A 112 -0.05 -13.01 1.37
CA VAL A 112 -0.72 -13.61 0.21
C VAL A 112 -2.24 -13.72 0.38
N GLU A 113 -2.75 -13.70 1.61
CA GLU A 113 -4.19 -13.74 1.91
C GLU A 113 -4.88 -12.37 1.67
N ALA A 114 -4.12 -11.29 1.42
CA ALA A 114 -4.66 -9.95 1.23
C ALA A 114 -5.63 -9.86 0.05
N ASN A 115 -6.89 -9.48 0.29
CA ASN A 115 -7.94 -9.44 -0.75
C ASN A 115 -7.59 -8.50 -1.93
N LEU A 116 -7.70 -8.98 -3.18
CA LEU A 116 -7.35 -8.20 -4.37
C LEU A 116 -8.22 -6.96 -4.56
N ASN A 117 -9.51 -7.00 -4.22
CA ASN A 117 -10.38 -5.82 -4.27
C ASN A 117 -9.86 -4.74 -3.31
N THR A 118 -9.48 -5.11 -2.09
CA THR A 118 -8.91 -4.17 -1.10
C THR A 118 -7.60 -3.56 -1.61
N VAL A 119 -6.69 -4.39 -2.11
CA VAL A 119 -5.40 -3.93 -2.69
C VAL A 119 -5.64 -3.00 -3.89
N SER A 120 -6.65 -3.29 -4.71
CA SER A 120 -7.05 -2.44 -5.84
C SER A 120 -7.65 -1.10 -5.40
N GLY A 121 -8.18 -0.99 -4.19
CA GLY A 121 -8.67 0.27 -3.61
C GLY A 121 -7.56 1.16 -3.04
N ALA A 122 -6.36 0.62 -2.79
CA ALA A 122 -5.26 1.31 -2.12
C ALA A 122 -4.61 2.39 -3.02
N ASN A 123 -5.15 3.62 -2.94
CA ASN A 123 -4.94 4.68 -3.93
C ASN A 123 -3.85 5.71 -3.63
N HIS A 124 -3.34 5.78 -2.40
CA HIS A 124 -2.31 6.76 -2.08
C HIS A 124 -0.99 6.47 -2.84
N THR A 125 -0.19 7.51 -3.08
CA THR A 125 1.08 7.42 -3.84
C THR A 125 2.30 7.56 -2.94
N CYS A 126 2.11 7.75 -1.63
CA CYS A 126 3.18 8.00 -0.70
C CYS A 126 4.14 6.81 -0.62
N LYS A 127 5.43 7.05 -0.90
CA LYS A 127 6.53 6.16 -0.51
C LYS A 127 6.79 6.34 0.99
N ILE A 128 6.97 5.23 1.71
CA ILE A 128 7.19 5.25 3.16
C ILE A 128 8.51 4.56 3.48
N ASP A 129 9.45 5.32 4.05
CA ASP A 129 10.71 4.77 4.53
C ASP A 129 10.62 4.50 6.05
N GLY A 130 11.35 3.47 6.53
CA GLY A 130 11.36 3.05 7.93
C GLY A 130 10.42 1.89 8.30
N ILE A 131 9.59 1.40 7.38
CA ILE A 131 8.61 0.31 7.64
C ILE A 131 8.75 -0.95 6.77
N CYS A 132 9.71 -1.01 5.85
CA CYS A 132 9.69 -1.99 4.75
C CYS A 132 9.91 -3.45 5.20
N GLU A 133 9.27 -4.39 4.49
CA GLU A 133 9.89 -5.64 4.00
C GLU A 133 9.06 -6.20 2.81
N ALA A 134 9.16 -5.57 1.62
CA ALA A 134 8.91 -6.12 0.26
C ALA A 134 8.73 -4.98 -0.79
N LEU A 135 7.48 -4.52 -1.00
CA LEU A 135 7.03 -3.66 -2.10
C LEU A 135 6.63 -2.26 -1.61
N MET A 136 7.27 -1.19 -2.07
CA MET A 136 6.86 0.17 -1.74
C MET A 136 6.21 0.90 -2.93
N ASN A 137 5.37 1.90 -2.65
CA ASN A 137 4.94 2.83 -3.68
C ASN A 137 6.13 3.61 -4.25
N TYR A 138 6.06 3.93 -5.54
CA TYR A 138 6.92 4.91 -6.18
C TYR A 138 6.22 6.26 -6.17
N ARG A 139 6.82 7.22 -5.46
CA ARG A 139 6.27 8.55 -5.23
C ARG A 139 6.01 9.35 -6.52
N ASP A 140 6.80 9.08 -7.56
CA ASP A 140 6.75 9.76 -8.86
C ASP A 140 5.81 9.08 -9.86
N LYS A 141 5.26 7.91 -9.51
CA LYS A 141 4.31 7.17 -10.34
C LYS A 141 2.87 7.49 -9.94
N SER A 142 1.95 7.27 -10.88
CA SER A 142 0.52 7.50 -10.64
C SER A 142 -0.03 6.47 -9.64
N ALA A 143 -1.18 6.79 -9.02
CA ALA A 143 -1.90 5.85 -8.18
C ALA A 143 -2.27 4.57 -8.96
N LYS A 144 -2.70 4.72 -10.22
CA LYS A 144 -2.99 3.59 -11.12
C LYS A 144 -1.80 2.66 -11.26
N TRP A 145 -0.62 3.21 -11.54
CA TRP A 145 0.61 2.42 -11.71
C TRP A 145 0.98 1.69 -10.41
N ASN A 146 0.94 2.38 -9.26
CA ASN A 146 1.25 1.77 -7.97
C ASN A 146 0.27 0.63 -7.63
N ARG A 147 -1.03 0.81 -7.89
CA ARG A 147 -2.03 -0.26 -7.73
C ARG A 147 -1.73 -1.47 -8.61
N SER A 148 -1.43 -1.24 -9.89
CA SER A 148 -1.08 -2.32 -10.82
C SER A 148 0.10 -3.13 -10.32
N ARG A 149 1.14 -2.44 -9.79
CA ARG A 149 2.29 -3.10 -9.17
C ARG A 149 1.91 -3.98 -7.99
N LYS A 150 1.07 -3.46 -7.07
CA LYS A 150 0.64 -4.20 -5.88
C LYS A 150 -0.13 -5.47 -6.24
N LEU A 151 -1.04 -5.37 -7.21
CA LEU A 151 -1.82 -6.51 -7.70
C LEU A 151 -0.92 -7.56 -8.34
N CYS A 152 -0.01 -7.16 -9.23
CA CYS A 152 0.92 -8.10 -9.87
C CYS A 152 1.81 -8.79 -8.84
N TRP A 153 2.39 -8.03 -7.92
CA TRP A 153 3.23 -8.56 -6.84
C TRP A 153 2.47 -9.63 -6.03
N LEU A 154 1.24 -9.34 -5.60
CA LEU A 154 0.44 -10.27 -4.82
C LEU A 154 0.11 -11.55 -5.59
N LEU A 155 -0.29 -11.44 -6.85
CA LEU A 155 -0.59 -12.60 -7.71
C LEU A 155 0.66 -13.46 -7.96
N GLY A 156 1.81 -12.84 -8.19
CA GLY A 156 3.08 -13.55 -8.34
C GLY A 156 3.45 -14.33 -7.10
N HIS A 157 3.32 -13.72 -5.92
CA HIS A 157 3.58 -14.41 -4.65
C HIS A 157 2.60 -15.56 -4.40
N ARG A 158 1.30 -15.36 -4.68
CA ARG A 158 0.30 -16.44 -4.57
C ARG A 158 0.60 -17.61 -5.51
N TYR A 159 1.04 -17.33 -6.73
CA TYR A 159 1.43 -18.36 -7.69
C TYR A 159 2.63 -19.16 -7.19
N LEU A 160 3.66 -18.48 -6.66
CA LEU A 160 4.83 -19.14 -6.08
C LEU A 160 4.48 -20.02 -4.87
N GLU A 161 3.46 -19.63 -4.10
CA GLU A 161 2.94 -20.42 -2.97
C GLU A 161 1.87 -21.45 -3.37
N GLY A 162 1.47 -21.50 -4.65
CA GLY A 162 0.46 -22.43 -5.15
C GLY A 162 -0.96 -22.19 -4.62
N CYS A 163 -1.26 -20.97 -4.17
CA CYS A 163 -2.55 -20.59 -3.56
C CYS A 163 -3.35 -19.58 -4.39
N ASN A 164 -2.90 -19.26 -5.60
CA ASN A 164 -3.51 -18.20 -6.41
C ASN A 164 -4.96 -18.50 -6.78
N ILE A 165 -5.25 -19.69 -7.32
CA ILE A 165 -6.59 -20.07 -7.74
C ILE A 165 -7.54 -20.19 -6.55
N THR A 166 -7.16 -20.89 -5.48
CA THR A 166 -8.00 -21.07 -4.29
C THR A 166 -8.37 -19.74 -3.65
N GLN A 167 -7.42 -18.81 -3.60
CA GLN A 167 -7.66 -17.48 -3.07
C GLN A 167 -8.56 -16.66 -4.01
N LEU A 168 -8.35 -16.70 -5.33
CA LEU A 168 -9.22 -16.05 -6.31
C LEU A 168 -10.67 -16.57 -6.23
N GLU A 169 -10.87 -17.88 -6.11
CA GLU A 169 -12.21 -18.46 -5.93
C GLU A 169 -12.89 -17.99 -4.65
N SER A 170 -12.13 -17.84 -3.56
CA SER A 170 -12.66 -17.32 -2.29
C SER A 170 -13.04 -15.84 -2.36
N GLU A 171 -12.33 -15.05 -3.17
CA GLU A 171 -12.51 -13.60 -3.29
C GLU A 171 -13.62 -13.20 -4.26
N PHE A 172 -13.91 -14.05 -5.24
CA PHE A 172 -14.76 -13.73 -6.38
C PHE A 172 -15.96 -14.68 -6.52
N SER A 173 -16.70 -14.91 -5.44
CA SER A 173 -17.95 -15.68 -5.50
C SER A 173 -19.08 -14.88 -6.17
N GLU A 174 -19.68 -15.52 -7.18
CA GLU A 174 -20.82 -15.21 -8.08
C GLU A 174 -20.99 -13.78 -8.66
N ASP A 175 -20.64 -12.69 -7.98
CA ASP A 175 -21.02 -11.30 -8.36
C ASP A 175 -19.86 -10.31 -8.60
N SER A 176 -18.60 -10.72 -8.49
CA SER A 176 -17.45 -9.80 -8.49
C SER A 176 -16.57 -9.82 -9.75
N ILE A 177 -17.21 -10.04 -10.90
CA ILE A 177 -16.59 -10.15 -12.24
C ILE A 177 -15.85 -8.85 -12.67
N GLY A 178 -16.21 -7.69 -12.11
CA GLY A 178 -15.72 -6.38 -12.55
C GLY A 178 -14.21 -6.11 -12.36
N LEU A 179 -13.53 -6.80 -11.44
CA LEU A 179 -12.09 -6.58 -11.22
C LEU A 179 -11.22 -7.38 -12.19
N VAL A 180 -11.73 -8.47 -12.78
CA VAL A 180 -10.96 -9.41 -13.62
C VAL A 180 -10.26 -8.71 -14.79
N PRO A 181 -10.94 -7.87 -15.60
CA PRO A 181 -10.27 -7.18 -16.71
C PRO A 181 -9.17 -6.23 -16.23
N HIS A 182 -9.33 -5.62 -15.05
CA HIS A 182 -8.35 -4.74 -14.45
C HIS A 182 -7.13 -5.52 -13.97
N VAL A 183 -7.33 -6.69 -13.35
CA VAL A 183 -6.25 -7.58 -12.94
C VAL A 183 -5.43 -8.03 -14.14
N LEU A 184 -6.09 -8.51 -15.20
CA LEU A 184 -5.42 -8.93 -16.44
C LEU A 184 -4.67 -7.76 -17.11
N ALA A 185 -5.28 -6.58 -17.15
CA ALA A 185 -4.62 -5.38 -17.68
C ALA A 185 -3.39 -4.97 -16.85
N CYS A 186 -3.43 -5.14 -15.53
CA CYS A 186 -2.29 -4.87 -14.67
C CYS A 186 -1.12 -5.80 -15.00
N ILE A 187 -1.37 -7.11 -15.15
CA ILE A 187 -0.32 -8.08 -15.47
C ILE A 187 0.29 -7.78 -16.85
N ASN A 188 -0.53 -7.45 -17.86
CA ASN A 188 -0.06 -7.10 -19.19
C ASN A 188 0.74 -5.78 -19.23
N THR A 189 0.32 -4.77 -18.46
CA THR A 189 1.05 -3.50 -18.35
C THR A 189 2.42 -3.71 -17.69
N TYR A 190 2.51 -4.62 -16.71
CA TYR A 190 3.75 -4.86 -15.99
C TYR A 190 4.74 -5.74 -16.74
N ALA A 191 4.25 -6.65 -17.59
CA ALA A 191 5.09 -7.40 -18.51
C ALA A 191 5.78 -6.50 -19.55
N THR A 192 5.16 -5.36 -19.89
CA THR A 192 5.65 -4.44 -20.94
C THR A 192 6.46 -3.25 -20.43
N ASP A 193 6.27 -2.80 -19.17
CA ASP A 193 7.02 -1.69 -18.55
C ASP A 193 8.32 -2.14 -17.86
N TYR A 194 8.70 -3.43 -18.01
CA TYR A 194 9.89 -4.06 -17.42
C TYR A 194 11.21 -3.38 -17.82
N ASP A 195 11.26 -2.77 -19.02
CA ASP A 195 12.48 -2.19 -19.57
C ASP A 195 12.88 -0.83 -18.98
N SER A 196 12.03 -0.16 -18.18
CA SER A 196 12.25 1.24 -17.79
C SER A 196 12.81 1.48 -16.39
N VAL A 197 12.87 0.47 -15.51
CA VAL A 197 13.30 0.65 -14.10
C VAL A 197 14.37 -0.38 -13.72
N ASN A 198 15.63 0.09 -13.67
CA ASN A 198 16.84 -0.60 -13.19
C ASN A 198 16.59 -1.90 -12.39
N ALA A 199 17.07 -2.99 -12.97
CA ALA A 199 16.98 -4.37 -12.52
C ALA A 199 17.68 -4.67 -11.16
N ARG A 200 17.18 -4.14 -10.05
CA ARG A 200 17.77 -4.37 -8.71
C ARG A 200 16.83 -4.64 -7.53
N SER A 201 15.57 -5.01 -7.70
CA SER A 201 14.75 -5.42 -6.53
C SER A 201 13.86 -6.61 -6.81
N GLU A 202 14.16 -7.79 -6.25
CA GLU A 202 13.19 -8.83 -5.83
C GLU A 202 11.88 -8.86 -6.65
N PHE A 203 12.03 -8.92 -7.97
CA PHE A 203 10.93 -8.74 -8.92
C PHE A 203 10.24 -10.06 -9.12
N MET A 204 8.94 -10.01 -9.36
CA MET A 204 8.25 -11.04 -10.12
C MET A 204 8.81 -10.98 -11.55
N PRO A 205 9.71 -11.90 -11.98
CA PRO A 205 10.36 -11.81 -13.28
C PRO A 205 9.31 -11.89 -14.39
N GLU A 206 9.60 -11.36 -15.58
CA GLU A 206 8.72 -11.42 -16.75
C GLU A 206 8.16 -12.83 -17.01
N ARG A 207 8.98 -13.87 -16.74
CA ARG A 207 8.56 -15.29 -16.79
C ARG A 207 7.39 -15.62 -15.85
N GLN A 208 7.36 -15.05 -14.65
CA GLN A 208 6.26 -15.26 -13.70
C GLN A 208 4.98 -14.55 -14.14
N CYS A 209 5.04 -13.43 -14.89
CA CYS A 209 3.83 -12.77 -15.40
C CYS A 209 3.10 -13.65 -16.41
N LEU A 210 3.83 -14.27 -17.33
CA LEU A 210 3.26 -15.24 -18.29
C LEU A 210 2.75 -16.50 -17.58
N SER A 211 3.45 -17.01 -16.58
CA SER A 211 2.99 -18.15 -15.79
C SER A 211 1.69 -17.87 -15.03
N VAL A 212 1.57 -16.71 -14.39
CA VAL A 212 0.34 -16.27 -13.72
C VAL A 212 -0.80 -16.11 -14.71
N LEU A 213 -0.56 -15.45 -15.85
CA LEU A 213 -1.59 -15.30 -16.90
C LEU A 213 -2.07 -16.66 -17.41
N PHE A 214 -1.15 -17.59 -17.67
CA PHE A 214 -1.49 -18.92 -18.14
C PHE A 214 -2.30 -19.71 -17.11
N GLU A 215 -1.88 -19.70 -15.84
CA GLU A 215 -2.62 -20.32 -14.73
C GLU A 215 -4.03 -19.73 -14.62
N MET A 216 -4.18 -18.41 -14.64
CA MET A 216 -5.49 -17.75 -14.56
C MET A 216 -6.40 -18.11 -15.74
N VAL A 217 -5.89 -18.11 -16.97
CA VAL A 217 -6.70 -18.43 -18.16
C VAL A 217 -7.09 -19.92 -18.19
N ARG A 218 -6.23 -20.81 -17.72
CA ARG A 218 -6.44 -22.26 -17.75
C ARG A 218 -7.32 -22.76 -16.60
N ASP A 219 -7.04 -22.33 -15.38
CA ASP A 219 -7.54 -22.98 -14.16
C ASP A 219 -8.56 -22.13 -13.41
N TRP A 220 -8.63 -20.84 -13.69
CA TRP A 220 -9.68 -19.99 -13.14
C TRP A 220 -10.86 -19.88 -14.10
N LYS A 221 -12.02 -19.43 -13.59
CA LYS A 221 -13.31 -19.31 -14.32
C LYS A 221 -13.31 -18.34 -15.52
N THR A 222 -12.14 -17.93 -15.98
CA THR A 222 -11.91 -16.98 -17.07
C THR A 222 -12.62 -17.39 -18.36
N PRO A 223 -12.56 -18.65 -18.83
CA PRO A 223 -13.28 -19.07 -20.05
C PRO A 223 -14.80 -18.90 -19.95
N GLU A 224 -15.39 -19.23 -18.81
CA GLU A 224 -16.84 -19.10 -18.56
C GLU A 224 -17.25 -17.64 -18.48
N LEU A 225 -16.45 -16.79 -17.82
CA LEU A 225 -16.71 -15.34 -17.73
C LEU A 225 -16.83 -14.67 -19.10
N TYR A 226 -15.99 -15.04 -20.06
CA TYR A 226 -16.05 -14.48 -21.41
C TYR A 226 -17.22 -15.01 -22.26
N GLN A 227 -17.84 -16.14 -21.88
CA GLN A 227 -19.04 -16.64 -22.55
C GLN A 227 -20.31 -15.86 -22.15
N PHE A 228 -20.38 -15.37 -20.90
CA PHE A 228 -21.55 -14.62 -20.42
C PHE A 228 -21.65 -13.17 -20.94
N TYR A 229 -20.56 -12.58 -21.46
CA TYR A 229 -20.57 -11.21 -22.01
C TYR A 229 -20.92 -11.13 -23.50
N GLN A 230 -21.21 -12.24 -24.17
CA GLN A 230 -21.55 -12.29 -25.61
C GLN A 230 -23.05 -12.42 -25.91
N THR A 231 -23.92 -12.38 -24.90
CA THR A 231 -25.39 -12.35 -25.04
C THR A 231 -25.96 -11.03 -24.58
#